data_AF-A0A385PZG9-F1
#
_entry.id   AF-A0A385PZG9-F1
#
_cell.length_a   1.000
_cell.length_b   1.000
_cell.length_c   1.000
_cell.angle_alpha   90.00
_cell.angle_beta   90.00
_cell.angle_gamma   90.00
#
_symmetry.space_group_name_H-M   'P 1'
#
loop_
_entity.id
_entity.type
_entity.pdbx_description
1 polymer ?
#
loop_
_entity_poly.entity_id
_entity_poly.type
_entity_poly.pdbx_seq_one_letter_code
_entity_poly.pdbx_strand_id
1 'polypeptide(L)'
;MSKRKICQSDIIKYINEELHIPHSKLCTVIDSIRHGNITETRISEVKRGKRKGYRELENSESKFYEECFTTKKPDIGFQSIKDFIKRENLIFPNCNGLIDDDYKSYSLRMLKYGLANCNLPSDPKNTVLDEEDYVSIEEPVVEIKEDIAVEENVETSNEISPAANNLYMYKYIKNIRENWTYVFLCFVCITFVSIIFSIYNISAIDIFLWMNNLSPAVFFSLALFIAISTIIFGIVDSGIAVLIYNQKNKNSEKLNYKDIYMIAKYGDIDKIIQGSGRYDLGTSHILYSLFCNITGALCVLALYSFLKTLNDFDSFVRSSHFATVANIALLFVLILVFVNSFLLFTREPMEEFHDIVENPDTLRMSRLSVIANNIHIIVNVFFSSMGILFAFIYGFSGYNAKISMSPMFGLVLIGLYSYLWFSSTSPYAVEFNAQCAGSFLLLVPFIASVTSLYTMMCFYTSTSHMISIVVNVMAVMVWLVCLLYKGDRKLAGVMRNNKIYFSVYATLLVLFFVILNCI
;
A
#
# COMPACT_ATOMS: atom_id res chain seq x y z
N MET A 1 -44.18 -1.94 14.19
CA MET A 1 -42.71 -1.86 14.06
C MET A 1 -42.38 -1.45 12.65
N SER A 2 -41.48 -0.48 12.45
CA SER A 2 -40.93 -0.16 11.13
C SER A 2 -40.23 -1.39 10.55
N LYS A 3 -40.28 -1.56 9.22
CA LYS A 3 -39.54 -2.64 8.57
C LYS A 3 -38.04 -2.42 8.79
N ARG A 4 -37.33 -3.48 9.17
CA ARG A 4 -35.89 -3.41 9.44
C ARG A 4 -35.14 -4.62 8.90
N LYS A 5 -33.84 -4.44 8.64
CA LYS A 5 -32.97 -5.53 8.21
C LYS A 5 -32.87 -6.60 9.31
N ILE A 6 -32.87 -7.88 8.90
CA ILE A 6 -32.62 -9.00 9.80
C ILE A 6 -31.21 -8.91 10.40
N CYS A 7 -31.06 -9.30 11.67
CA CYS A 7 -29.77 -9.31 12.37
C CYS A 7 -29.58 -10.53 13.26
N GLN A 8 -28.39 -10.68 13.84
CA GLN A 8 -28.07 -11.83 14.69
C GLN A 8 -29.00 -11.98 15.91
N SER A 9 -29.48 -10.85 16.45
CA SER A 9 -30.47 -10.89 17.54
C SER A 9 -31.74 -11.65 17.11
N ASP A 10 -32.17 -11.50 15.86
CA ASP A 10 -33.37 -12.15 15.32
C ASP A 10 -33.13 -13.64 15.08
N ILE A 11 -31.96 -14.00 14.56
CA ILE A 11 -31.56 -15.39 14.35
C ILE A 11 -31.48 -16.13 15.69
N ILE A 12 -30.82 -15.53 16.69
CA ILE A 12 -30.70 -16.10 18.03
C ILE A 12 -32.08 -16.21 18.70
N LYS A 13 -32.93 -15.19 18.53
CA LYS A 13 -34.31 -15.21 19.03
C LYS A 13 -35.12 -16.34 18.39
N TYR A 14 -35.06 -16.49 17.06
CA TYR A 14 -35.75 -17.56 16.34
C TYR A 14 -35.28 -18.95 16.80
N ILE A 15 -33.97 -19.18 16.85
CA ILE A 15 -33.41 -20.47 17.27
C ILE A 15 -33.81 -20.80 18.72
N ASN A 16 -33.77 -19.82 19.61
CA ASN A 16 -34.08 -20.06 21.01
C ASN A 16 -35.59 -20.18 21.31
N GLU A 17 -36.42 -19.35 20.71
CA GLU A 17 -37.85 -19.24 21.04
C GLU A 17 -38.73 -20.09 20.12
N GLU A 18 -38.42 -20.17 18.83
CA GLU A 18 -39.24 -20.88 17.83
C GLU A 18 -38.74 -22.29 17.54
N LEU A 19 -37.42 -22.51 17.56
CA LEU A 19 -36.83 -23.85 17.43
C LEU A 19 -36.60 -24.55 18.79
N HIS A 20 -36.85 -23.84 19.90
CA HIS A 20 -36.66 -24.33 21.27
C HIS A 20 -35.26 -24.88 21.56
N ILE A 21 -34.23 -24.35 20.87
CA ILE A 21 -32.85 -24.75 21.10
C ILE A 21 -32.30 -23.96 22.30
N PRO A 22 -31.77 -24.65 23.33
CA PRO A 22 -31.28 -23.99 24.52
C PRO A 22 -30.04 -23.15 24.21
N HIS A 23 -29.87 -22.04 24.94
CA HIS A 23 -28.70 -21.18 24.79
C HIS A 23 -27.38 -21.94 24.96
N SER A 24 -27.32 -22.97 25.81
CA SER A 24 -26.12 -23.80 25.99
C SER A 24 -25.67 -24.48 24.69
N LYS A 25 -26.61 -25.08 23.93
CA LYS A 25 -26.31 -25.68 22.63
C LYS A 25 -25.90 -24.62 21.62
N LEU A 26 -26.58 -23.47 21.62
CA LEU A 26 -26.24 -22.36 20.74
C LEU A 26 -24.85 -21.77 21.06
N CYS A 27 -24.45 -21.69 22.33
CA CYS A 27 -23.09 -21.35 22.74
C CYS A 27 -22.10 -22.33 22.11
N THR A 28 -22.32 -23.64 22.23
CA THR A 28 -21.41 -24.64 21.64
C THR A 28 -21.26 -24.48 20.13
N VAL A 29 -22.35 -24.21 19.41
CA VAL A 29 -22.29 -23.94 17.96
C VAL A 29 -21.45 -22.70 17.67
N ILE A 30 -21.69 -21.60 18.38
CA ILE A 30 -20.94 -20.34 18.24
C ILE A 30 -19.46 -20.51 18.62
N ASP A 31 -19.17 -21.18 19.74
CA ASP A 31 -17.81 -21.44 20.22
C ASP A 31 -17.03 -22.33 19.27
N SER A 32 -17.71 -23.24 18.57
CA SER A 32 -17.08 -24.07 17.53
C SER A 32 -16.77 -23.30 16.22
N ILE A 33 -17.28 -22.07 16.09
CA ILE A 33 -17.04 -21.16 14.96
C ILE A 33 -16.05 -20.06 15.35
N ARG A 34 -16.09 -19.62 16.61
CA ARG A 34 -15.26 -18.54 17.13
C ARG A 34 -13.87 -19.03 17.52
N HIS A 35 -12.82 -18.50 16.89
CA HIS A 35 -11.42 -18.80 17.23
C HIS A 35 -10.81 -17.66 18.06
N GLY A 36 -10.78 -17.77 19.39
CA GLY A 36 -10.01 -16.87 20.26
C GLY A 36 -10.61 -16.55 21.63
N ASN A 37 -9.74 -16.21 22.58
CA ASN A 37 -10.05 -15.99 24.00
C ASN A 37 -10.43 -14.52 24.29
N ILE A 38 -11.44 -13.99 23.59
CA ILE A 38 -11.94 -12.62 23.79
C ILE A 38 -13.17 -12.69 24.71
N THR A 39 -13.26 -11.75 25.67
CA THR A 39 -14.37 -11.60 26.62
C THR A 39 -15.73 -11.93 26.00
N GLU A 40 -16.43 -12.89 26.60
CA GLU A 40 -17.73 -13.40 26.14
C GLU A 40 -18.77 -12.27 26.03
N THR A 41 -19.19 -11.94 24.81
CA THR A 41 -20.48 -11.27 24.63
C THR A 41 -21.54 -12.27 25.08
N ARG A 42 -22.36 -11.94 26.08
CA ARG A 42 -23.39 -12.90 26.55
C ARG A 42 -24.47 -13.05 25.46
N ILE A 43 -24.70 -14.28 24.98
CA ILE A 43 -25.76 -14.58 23.98
C ILE A 43 -27.11 -14.00 24.41
N SER A 44 -27.44 -14.05 25.70
CA SER A 44 -28.68 -13.48 26.23
C SER A 44 -28.79 -11.96 26.06
N GLU A 45 -27.67 -11.24 26.01
CA GLU A 45 -27.63 -9.79 25.77
C GLU A 45 -27.70 -9.46 24.28
N VAL A 46 -27.11 -10.31 23.42
CA VAL A 46 -27.28 -10.21 21.96
C VAL A 46 -28.73 -10.48 21.56
N LYS A 47 -29.34 -11.55 22.08
CA LYS A 47 -30.77 -11.89 21.88
C LYS A 47 -31.71 -10.75 22.25
N ARG A 48 -31.38 -9.99 23.31
CA ARG A 48 -32.16 -8.85 23.80
C ARG A 48 -31.87 -7.55 23.05
N GLY A 49 -30.98 -7.57 22.05
CA GLY A 49 -30.54 -6.37 21.34
C GLY A 49 -29.85 -5.34 22.23
N LYS A 50 -29.17 -5.78 23.31
CA LYS A 50 -28.42 -4.90 24.23
C LYS A 50 -26.93 -4.80 23.89
N ARG A 51 -26.40 -5.79 23.17
CA ARG A 51 -25.02 -5.82 22.67
C ARG A 51 -25.01 -6.20 21.19
N LYS A 52 -23.98 -5.74 20.49
CA LYS A 52 -23.68 -6.20 19.12
C LYS A 52 -23.39 -7.70 19.13
N GLY A 53 -23.67 -8.33 17.99
CA GLY A 53 -23.41 -9.74 17.74
C GLY A 53 -21.93 -10.06 17.53
N TYR A 54 -21.67 -11.28 17.05
CA TYR A 54 -20.34 -11.84 16.81
C TYR A 54 -20.00 -11.73 15.33
N ARG A 55 -18.92 -11.04 14.97
CA ARG A 55 -18.53 -10.85 13.57
C ARG A 55 -18.18 -12.16 12.87
N GLU A 56 -17.70 -13.13 13.63
CA GLU A 56 -17.22 -14.43 13.18
C GLU A 56 -18.33 -15.36 12.66
N LEU A 57 -19.61 -14.99 12.80
CA LEU A 57 -20.73 -15.81 12.34
C LEU A 57 -21.10 -15.58 10.87
N GLU A 58 -20.53 -14.56 10.23
CA GLU A 58 -20.69 -14.35 8.79
C GLU A 58 -20.18 -15.57 8.00
N ASN A 59 -20.91 -15.99 6.95
CA ASN A 59 -20.61 -17.18 6.14
C ASN A 59 -20.69 -18.53 6.89
N SER A 60 -21.38 -18.58 8.03
CA SER A 60 -21.55 -19.79 8.85
C SER A 60 -22.94 -20.45 8.74
N GLU A 61 -23.68 -20.14 7.67
CA GLU A 61 -25.10 -20.51 7.52
C GLU A 61 -25.29 -22.02 7.50
N SER A 62 -24.45 -22.74 6.76
CA SER A 62 -24.51 -24.19 6.63
C SER A 62 -24.42 -24.88 7.99
N LYS A 63 -23.50 -24.42 8.84
CA LYS A 63 -23.29 -24.99 10.17
C LYS A 63 -24.44 -24.69 11.12
N PHE A 64 -24.99 -23.47 11.07
CA PHE A 64 -26.20 -23.14 11.83
C PHE A 64 -27.41 -23.94 11.35
N TYR A 65 -27.56 -24.12 10.04
CA TYR A 65 -28.64 -24.91 9.47
C TYR A 65 -28.57 -26.37 9.93
N GLU A 66 -27.41 -27.00 9.78
CA GLU A 66 -27.19 -28.40 10.15
C GLU A 66 -27.42 -28.66 11.64
N GLU A 67 -26.89 -27.79 12.51
CA GLU A 67 -26.93 -27.98 13.97
C GLU A 67 -28.26 -27.57 14.61
N CYS A 68 -28.97 -26.62 14.00
CA CYS A 68 -30.16 -26.00 14.61
C CYS A 68 -31.47 -26.23 13.84
N PHE A 69 -31.46 -26.17 12.50
CA PHE A 69 -32.69 -26.14 11.70
C PHE A 69 -33.14 -27.54 11.24
N THR A 70 -32.27 -28.55 11.28
CA THR A 70 -32.61 -29.95 10.93
C THR A 70 -33.59 -30.63 11.90
N THR A 71 -33.92 -29.99 13.02
CA THR A 71 -34.77 -30.55 14.07
C THR A 71 -36.28 -30.54 13.75
N LYS A 72 -36.72 -29.70 12.80
CA LYS A 72 -38.13 -29.60 12.37
C LYS A 72 -38.37 -30.30 11.04
N LYS A 73 -39.59 -30.80 10.83
CA LYS A 73 -40.05 -31.28 9.51
C LYS A 73 -40.04 -30.11 8.51
N PRO A 74 -39.54 -30.30 7.27
CA PRO A 74 -39.35 -29.21 6.30
C PRO A 74 -40.58 -28.33 6.08
N ASP A 75 -41.77 -28.92 5.88
CA ASP A 75 -42.98 -28.16 5.57
C ASP A 75 -43.43 -27.25 6.72
N ILE A 76 -43.34 -27.76 7.96
CA ILE A 76 -43.70 -27.03 9.19
C ILE A 76 -42.63 -25.97 9.50
N GLY A 77 -41.36 -26.31 9.30
CA GLY A 77 -40.23 -25.41 9.47
C GLY A 77 -40.31 -24.22 8.53
N PHE A 78 -40.64 -24.45 7.26
CA PHE A 78 -40.70 -23.41 6.24
C PHE A 78 -41.79 -22.37 6.53
N GLN A 79 -42.99 -22.82 6.90
CA GLN A 79 -44.06 -21.90 7.28
C GLN A 79 -43.72 -21.13 8.57
N SER A 80 -43.13 -21.81 9.56
CA SER A 80 -42.74 -21.20 10.83
C SER A 80 -41.71 -20.07 10.67
N ILE A 81 -40.74 -20.21 9.77
CA ILE A 81 -39.80 -19.12 9.46
C ILE A 81 -40.54 -17.96 8.78
N LYS A 82 -41.35 -18.23 7.75
CA LYS A 82 -42.08 -17.17 7.05
C LYS A 82 -42.98 -16.37 7.99
N ASP A 83 -43.67 -17.06 8.90
CA ASP A 83 -44.52 -16.42 9.91
C ASP A 83 -43.70 -15.55 10.87
N PHE A 84 -42.52 -16.02 11.30
CA PHE A 84 -41.61 -15.23 12.14
C PHE A 84 -41.12 -13.96 11.45
N ILE A 85 -40.63 -14.07 10.21
CA ILE A 85 -40.14 -12.93 9.41
C ILE A 85 -41.23 -11.88 9.23
N LYS A 86 -42.45 -12.32 8.91
CA LYS A 86 -43.61 -11.44 8.76
C LYS A 86 -44.04 -10.81 10.08
N ARG A 87 -44.04 -11.57 11.19
CA ARG A 87 -44.44 -11.10 12.52
C ARG A 87 -43.50 -10.04 13.08
N GLU A 88 -42.19 -10.20 12.84
CA GLU A 88 -41.15 -9.28 13.32
C GLU A 88 -40.82 -8.15 12.31
N ASN A 89 -41.54 -8.07 11.18
CA ASN A 89 -41.32 -7.09 10.09
C ASN A 89 -39.87 -7.04 9.60
N LEU A 90 -39.26 -8.21 9.38
CA LEU A 90 -37.86 -8.34 8.98
C LEU A 90 -37.70 -8.37 7.45
N ILE A 91 -36.66 -7.69 6.94
CA ILE A 91 -36.32 -7.67 5.52
C ILE A 91 -34.95 -8.32 5.30
N PHE A 92 -34.87 -9.13 4.24
CA PHE A 92 -33.66 -9.58 3.57
C PHE A 92 -33.99 -9.87 2.09
N PRO A 93 -33.00 -9.97 1.19
CA PRO A 93 -33.25 -10.28 -0.22
C PRO A 93 -34.15 -11.50 -0.43
N ASN A 94 -35.19 -11.32 -1.25
CA ASN A 94 -36.21 -12.35 -1.54
C ASN A 94 -36.86 -12.94 -0.26
N CYS A 95 -37.14 -12.11 0.75
CA CYS A 95 -37.78 -12.54 2.00
C CYS A 95 -39.22 -13.04 1.82
N ASN A 96 -39.91 -12.66 0.75
CA ASN A 96 -41.23 -13.18 0.42
C ASN A 96 -41.19 -14.64 -0.12
N GLY A 97 -39.99 -15.15 -0.43
CA GLY A 97 -39.76 -16.46 -1.00
C GLY A 97 -39.63 -16.42 -2.53
N LEU A 98 -38.84 -17.35 -3.06
CA LEU A 98 -38.69 -17.66 -4.48
C LEU A 98 -39.65 -18.80 -4.87
N ILE A 99 -39.88 -18.98 -6.18
CA ILE A 99 -40.81 -19.98 -6.73
C ILE A 99 -40.41 -21.41 -6.34
N ASP A 100 -39.11 -21.70 -6.31
CA ASP A 100 -38.56 -23.03 -5.98
C ASP A 100 -37.93 -23.10 -4.58
N ASP A 101 -38.28 -22.17 -3.67
CA ASP A 101 -37.74 -22.22 -2.31
C ASP A 101 -38.28 -23.39 -1.50
N ASP A 102 -37.35 -24.17 -0.95
CA ASP A 102 -37.63 -25.15 0.09
C ASP A 102 -37.20 -24.62 1.47
N TYR A 103 -37.46 -25.42 2.52
CA TYR A 103 -37.07 -25.06 3.88
C TYR A 103 -35.58 -24.76 4.00
N LYS A 104 -34.73 -25.50 3.28
CA LYS A 104 -33.28 -25.39 3.36
C LYS A 104 -32.78 -24.13 2.66
N SER A 105 -33.19 -23.91 1.41
CA SER A 105 -32.76 -22.76 0.60
C SER A 105 -33.17 -21.44 1.28
N TYR A 106 -34.39 -21.38 1.80
CA TYR A 106 -34.91 -20.20 2.48
C TYR A 106 -34.23 -19.96 3.83
N SER A 107 -34.01 -21.02 4.62
CA SER A 107 -33.30 -20.91 5.91
C SER A 107 -31.86 -20.47 5.72
N LEU A 108 -31.14 -21.03 4.75
CA LEU A 108 -29.76 -20.63 4.44
C LEU A 108 -29.69 -19.18 4.00
N ARG A 109 -30.65 -18.71 3.17
CA ARG A 109 -30.71 -17.30 2.77
C ARG A 109 -30.99 -16.38 3.96
N MET A 110 -31.95 -16.73 4.81
CA MET A 110 -32.22 -15.99 6.05
C MET A 110 -30.97 -15.92 6.94
N LEU A 111 -30.30 -17.06 7.14
CA LEU A 111 -29.08 -17.14 7.94
C LEU A 111 -27.95 -16.31 7.34
N LYS A 112 -27.80 -16.28 6.01
CA LYS A 112 -26.74 -15.51 5.33
C LYS A 112 -26.80 -14.04 5.71
N TYR A 113 -27.97 -13.44 5.55
CA TYR A 113 -28.16 -12.02 5.84
C TYR A 113 -28.27 -11.73 7.35
N GLY A 114 -28.88 -12.65 8.11
CA GLY A 114 -29.04 -12.50 9.56
C GLY A 114 -27.75 -12.65 10.35
N LEU A 115 -26.89 -13.60 9.97
CA LEU A 115 -25.59 -13.83 10.62
C LEU A 115 -24.55 -12.78 10.23
N ALA A 116 -24.57 -12.27 8.99
CA ALA A 116 -23.68 -11.18 8.58
C ALA A 116 -23.94 -9.87 9.34
N ASN A 117 -25.20 -9.60 9.73
CA ASN A 117 -25.56 -8.34 10.40
C ASN A 117 -25.42 -8.43 11.93
N CYS A 118 -24.26 -8.00 12.45
CA CYS A 118 -23.94 -7.94 13.88
C CYS A 118 -24.44 -6.67 14.61
N ASN A 119 -25.12 -5.74 13.91
CA ASN A 119 -25.59 -4.50 14.52
C ASN A 119 -26.78 -4.72 15.45
N LEU A 120 -27.06 -3.71 16.29
CA LEU A 120 -28.22 -3.74 17.18
C LEU A 120 -29.52 -3.65 16.36
N PRO A 121 -30.62 -4.28 16.77
CA PRO A 121 -31.92 -4.15 16.10
C PRO A 121 -32.38 -2.69 15.92
N SER A 122 -31.99 -1.81 16.84
CA SER A 122 -32.30 -0.37 16.84
C SER A 122 -31.29 0.51 16.09
N ASP A 123 -30.29 -0.06 15.44
CA ASP A 123 -29.27 0.69 14.70
C ASP A 123 -29.91 1.42 13.49
N PRO A 124 -29.67 2.72 13.27
CA PRO A 124 -30.20 3.45 12.12
C PRO A 124 -29.90 2.77 10.79
N LYS A 125 -28.74 2.10 10.65
CA LYS A 125 -28.34 1.34 9.45
C LYS A 125 -29.27 0.16 9.12
N ASN A 126 -30.09 -0.28 10.08
CA ASN A 126 -31.07 -1.35 9.90
C ASN A 126 -32.45 -0.83 9.47
N THR A 127 -32.68 0.48 9.44
CA THR A 127 -33.95 1.07 9.00
C THR A 127 -33.99 1.12 7.47
N VAL A 128 -35.06 0.64 6.86
CA VAL A 128 -35.24 0.65 5.39
C VAL A 128 -36.13 1.83 5.02
N LEU A 129 -35.62 2.74 4.18
CA LEU A 129 -36.31 3.97 3.79
C LEU A 129 -37.14 3.82 2.50
N ASP A 130 -36.77 2.91 1.58
CA ASP A 130 -37.50 2.65 0.33
C ASP A 130 -37.55 1.15 -0.01
N GLU A 131 -38.72 0.65 -0.45
CA GLU A 131 -39.00 -0.78 -0.68
C GLU A 131 -38.59 -1.31 -2.06
N GLU A 132 -38.11 -0.45 -2.98
CA GLU A 132 -37.97 -0.78 -4.40
C GLU A 132 -36.68 -1.55 -4.76
N ASP A 133 -35.67 -1.66 -3.88
CA ASP A 133 -34.37 -2.27 -4.21
C ASP A 133 -34.26 -3.80 -4.00
N TYR A 134 -35.29 -4.48 -3.47
CA TYR A 134 -35.16 -5.88 -3.00
C TYR A 134 -36.07 -6.91 -3.69
N VAL A 135 -36.89 -6.52 -4.68
CA VAL A 135 -37.90 -7.40 -5.30
C VAL A 135 -37.43 -8.07 -6.60
N SER A 136 -36.26 -7.76 -7.16
CA SER A 136 -35.78 -8.46 -8.35
C SER A 136 -34.26 -8.51 -8.44
N ILE A 137 -33.67 -9.59 -7.95
CA ILE A 137 -32.36 -10.05 -8.39
C ILE A 137 -32.60 -11.44 -8.98
N GLU A 138 -32.70 -11.52 -10.32
CA GLU A 138 -32.56 -12.77 -11.05
C GLU A 138 -31.20 -13.40 -10.67
N GLU A 139 -31.20 -14.69 -10.35
CA GLU A 139 -29.98 -15.44 -10.02
C GLU A 139 -28.93 -15.22 -11.11
N PRO A 140 -27.73 -14.69 -10.78
CA PRO A 140 -26.63 -14.74 -11.71
C PRO A 140 -26.17 -16.20 -11.78
N VAL A 141 -26.20 -16.75 -12.99
CA VAL A 141 -25.35 -17.87 -13.40
C VAL A 141 -23.96 -17.62 -12.83
N VAL A 142 -23.42 -18.64 -12.16
CA VAL A 142 -22.14 -18.64 -11.45
C VAL A 142 -21.00 -18.08 -12.33
N GLU A 143 -20.82 -16.77 -12.30
CA GLU A 143 -19.54 -16.10 -12.45
C GLU A 143 -19.17 -15.59 -11.07
N ILE A 144 -18.14 -16.17 -10.48
CA ILE A 144 -17.61 -15.82 -9.17
C ILE A 144 -17.16 -14.35 -9.21
N LYS A 145 -18.04 -13.44 -8.82
CA LYS A 145 -17.75 -12.08 -8.40
C LYS A 145 -18.12 -11.99 -6.92
N GLU A 146 -17.13 -12.20 -6.06
CA GLU A 146 -17.24 -11.84 -4.65
C GLU A 146 -16.77 -10.39 -4.51
N ASP A 147 -17.73 -9.48 -4.44
CA ASP A 147 -17.55 -8.20 -3.75
C ASP A 147 -17.72 -8.47 -2.26
N ILE A 148 -16.62 -8.39 -1.50
CA ILE A 148 -16.63 -8.37 -0.02
C ILE A 148 -16.02 -7.03 0.40
N ALA A 149 -16.89 -6.16 0.91
CA ALA A 149 -16.53 -4.92 1.57
C ALA A 149 -15.73 -5.22 2.86
N VAL A 150 -14.58 -4.58 3.00
CA VAL A 150 -13.68 -4.75 4.15
C VAL A 150 -13.89 -3.60 5.13
N GLU A 151 -14.48 -3.87 6.30
CA GLU A 151 -14.26 -3.03 7.49
C GLU A 151 -12.98 -3.51 8.20
N GLU A 152 -11.91 -2.71 8.10
CA GLU A 152 -10.69 -2.87 8.90
C GLU A 152 -11.02 -2.86 10.40
N ASN A 153 -10.88 -3.99 11.10
CA ASN A 153 -10.66 -4.03 12.55
C ASN A 153 -10.38 -5.47 13.02
N VAL A 154 -9.12 -5.94 12.97
CA VAL A 154 -8.63 -7.00 13.88
C VAL A 154 -7.16 -6.77 14.22
N GLU A 155 -6.94 -6.26 15.44
CA GLU A 155 -5.70 -6.43 16.17
C GLU A 155 -5.55 -7.90 16.63
N THR A 156 -4.29 -8.36 16.68
CA THR A 156 -3.82 -9.52 17.47
C THR A 156 -4.30 -10.92 17.10
N SER A 157 -3.78 -11.49 16.01
CA SER A 157 -3.34 -12.90 15.99
C SER A 157 -2.23 -13.06 14.94
N ASN A 158 -1.21 -13.85 15.26
CA ASN A 158 0.03 -14.01 14.48
C ASN A 158 0.02 -15.26 13.59
N GLU A 159 -1.15 -15.79 13.25
CA GLU A 159 -1.27 -16.93 12.33
C GLU A 159 -1.99 -16.51 11.05
N ILE A 160 -1.24 -16.46 9.96
CA ILE A 160 -1.78 -16.24 8.62
C ILE A 160 -2.36 -17.57 8.16
N SER A 161 -3.68 -17.66 8.03
CA SER A 161 -4.31 -18.87 7.50
C SER A 161 -3.91 -19.07 6.02
N PRO A 162 -3.80 -20.31 5.53
CA PRO A 162 -3.51 -20.60 4.12
C PRO A 162 -4.50 -19.92 3.15
N ALA A 163 -5.74 -19.71 3.59
CA ALA A 163 -6.79 -19.04 2.81
C ALA A 163 -6.52 -17.54 2.60
N ALA A 164 -5.97 -16.85 3.60
CA ALA A 164 -5.60 -15.45 3.46
C ALA A 164 -4.49 -15.26 2.40
N ASN A 165 -3.47 -16.13 2.40
CA ASN A 165 -2.41 -16.10 1.38
C ASN A 165 -2.94 -16.31 -0.05
N ASN A 166 -3.91 -17.23 -0.23
CA ASN A 166 -4.54 -17.46 -1.53
C ASN A 166 -5.38 -16.27 -2.00
N LEU A 167 -6.08 -15.57 -1.09
CA LEU A 167 -6.84 -14.36 -1.40
C LEU A 167 -5.93 -13.20 -1.83
N TYR A 168 -4.82 -12.98 -1.12
CA TYR A 168 -3.83 -11.98 -1.50
C TYR A 168 -3.23 -12.30 -2.87
N MET A 169 -2.77 -13.54 -3.09
CA MET A 169 -2.26 -13.99 -4.40
C MET A 169 -3.27 -13.77 -5.53
N TYR A 170 -4.54 -14.10 -5.31
CA TYR A 170 -5.60 -13.87 -6.30
C TYR A 170 -5.77 -12.39 -6.64
N LYS A 171 -5.77 -11.49 -5.63
CA LYS A 171 -5.82 -10.04 -5.84
C LYS A 171 -4.67 -9.54 -6.71
N TYR A 172 -3.44 -10.01 -6.50
CA TYR A 172 -2.30 -9.59 -7.31
C TYR A 172 -2.36 -10.13 -8.73
N ILE A 173 -2.74 -11.40 -8.91
CA ILE A 173 -2.94 -11.98 -10.24
C ILE A 173 -4.02 -11.21 -11.01
N LYS A 174 -5.11 -10.84 -10.33
CA LYS A 174 -6.16 -9.98 -10.89
C LYS A 174 -5.60 -8.61 -11.28
N ASN A 175 -4.87 -7.94 -10.39
CA ASN A 175 -4.27 -6.63 -10.66
C ASN A 175 -3.28 -6.67 -11.84
N ILE A 176 -2.45 -7.71 -11.95
CA ILE A 176 -1.52 -7.90 -13.07
C ILE A 176 -2.29 -8.11 -14.37
N ARG A 177 -3.35 -8.94 -14.34
CA ARG A 177 -4.19 -9.20 -15.52
C ARG A 177 -4.90 -7.93 -16.00
N GLU A 178 -5.46 -7.16 -15.08
CA GLU A 178 -6.17 -5.91 -15.39
C GLU A 178 -5.24 -4.80 -15.89
N ASN A 179 -3.95 -4.86 -15.54
CA ASN A 179 -2.96 -3.84 -15.89
C ASN A 179 -1.82 -4.42 -16.75
N TRP A 180 -2.10 -5.46 -17.54
CA TRP A 180 -1.08 -6.14 -18.35
C TRP A 180 -0.36 -5.20 -19.32
N THR A 181 -1.06 -4.20 -19.86
CA THR A 181 -0.46 -3.17 -20.72
C THR A 181 0.69 -2.43 -20.04
N TYR A 182 0.57 -2.16 -18.74
CA TYR A 182 1.66 -1.53 -17.97
C TYR A 182 2.86 -2.47 -17.85
N VAL A 183 2.63 -3.73 -17.51
CA VAL A 183 3.69 -4.75 -17.37
C VAL A 183 4.42 -4.91 -18.69
N PHE A 184 3.67 -5.01 -19.79
CA PHE A 184 4.22 -5.07 -21.14
C PHE A 184 5.05 -3.82 -21.48
N LEU A 185 4.53 -2.62 -21.20
CA LEU A 185 5.26 -1.37 -21.45
C LEU A 185 6.58 -1.32 -20.67
N CYS A 186 6.58 -1.74 -19.40
CA CYS A 186 7.80 -1.79 -18.59
C CYS A 186 8.82 -2.76 -19.18
N PHE A 187 8.38 -3.95 -19.63
CA PHE A 187 9.25 -4.92 -20.30
C PHE A 187 9.84 -4.36 -21.59
N VAL A 188 9.03 -3.66 -22.40
CA VAL A 188 9.49 -2.96 -23.60
C VAL A 188 10.52 -1.88 -23.25
N CYS A 189 10.27 -1.05 -22.24
CA CYS A 189 11.21 -0.02 -21.79
C CYS A 189 12.56 -0.61 -21.36
N ILE A 190 12.56 -1.67 -20.54
CA ILE A 190 13.78 -2.35 -20.08
C ILE A 190 14.56 -2.92 -21.27
N THR A 191 13.86 -3.57 -22.19
CA THR A 191 14.45 -4.16 -23.38
C THR A 191 15.04 -3.07 -24.28
N PHE A 192 14.33 -1.96 -24.46
CA PHE A 192 14.77 -0.84 -25.27
C PHE A 192 16.03 -0.16 -24.70
N VAL A 193 16.11 0.05 -23.38
CA VAL A 193 17.32 0.54 -22.71
C VAL A 193 18.50 -0.40 -22.99
N SER A 194 18.29 -1.70 -22.87
CA SER A 194 19.33 -2.71 -23.13
C SER A 194 19.79 -2.72 -24.59
N ILE A 195 18.85 -2.59 -25.54
CA ILE A 195 19.14 -2.48 -26.98
C ILE A 195 19.95 -1.22 -27.28
N ILE A 196 19.56 -0.05 -26.74
CA ILE A 196 20.29 1.20 -26.92
C ILE A 196 21.73 1.04 -26.44
N PHE A 197 21.93 0.47 -25.25
CA PHE A 197 23.27 0.27 -24.68
C PHE A 197 24.11 -0.63 -25.59
N SER A 198 23.51 -1.70 -26.11
CA SER A 198 24.18 -2.58 -27.07
C SER A 198 24.50 -1.90 -28.39
N ILE A 199 23.61 -1.07 -28.95
CA ILE A 199 23.81 -0.38 -30.25
C ILE A 199 24.94 0.64 -30.15
N TYR A 200 24.94 1.45 -29.09
CA TYR A 200 25.93 2.51 -28.91
C TYR A 200 27.19 2.04 -28.19
N ASN A 201 27.26 0.76 -27.80
CA ASN A 201 28.34 0.19 -27.00
C ASN A 201 28.62 1.01 -25.73
N ILE A 202 27.54 1.41 -25.06
CA ILE A 202 27.54 2.18 -23.81
C ILE A 202 27.20 1.24 -22.66
N SER A 203 27.98 1.28 -21.58
CA SER A 203 27.67 0.59 -20.34
C SER A 203 27.04 1.54 -19.32
N ALA A 204 26.39 0.97 -18.29
CA ALA A 204 25.91 1.75 -17.16
C ALA A 204 27.04 2.48 -16.40
N ILE A 205 28.29 1.97 -16.45
CA ILE A 205 29.46 2.69 -15.92
C ILE A 205 29.68 4.00 -16.67
N ASP A 206 29.59 3.96 -17.99
CA ASP A 206 29.83 5.16 -18.80
C ASP A 206 28.83 6.26 -18.46
N ILE A 207 27.57 5.89 -18.19
CA ILE A 207 26.54 6.82 -17.72
C ILE A 207 26.87 7.36 -16.33
N PHE A 208 27.22 6.48 -15.38
CA PHE A 208 27.61 6.89 -14.03
C PHE A 208 28.79 7.86 -14.04
N LEU A 209 29.85 7.53 -14.80
CA LEU A 209 31.03 8.38 -14.95
C LEU A 209 30.73 9.66 -15.71
N TRP A 210 29.85 9.63 -16.72
CA TRP A 210 29.40 10.83 -17.40
C TRP A 210 28.71 11.78 -16.41
N MET A 211 27.79 11.26 -15.59
CA MET A 211 27.15 12.04 -14.53
C MET A 211 28.17 12.56 -13.51
N ASN A 212 29.10 11.71 -13.05
CA ASN A 212 30.13 12.11 -12.10
C ASN A 212 31.10 13.15 -12.68
N ASN A 213 31.29 13.21 -14.00
CA ASN A 213 32.17 14.15 -14.67
C ASN A 213 31.50 15.48 -15.06
N LEU A 214 30.19 15.62 -14.86
CA LEU A 214 29.53 16.91 -14.99
C LEU A 214 30.16 17.93 -14.04
N SER A 215 30.18 19.20 -14.43
CA SER A 215 30.62 20.27 -13.53
C SER A 215 29.66 20.37 -12.34
N PRO A 216 30.14 20.79 -11.15
CA PRO A 216 29.29 20.88 -9.96
C PRO A 216 28.02 21.71 -10.18
N ALA A 217 28.12 22.82 -10.92
CA ALA A 217 26.97 23.67 -11.23
C ALA A 217 25.94 22.98 -12.14
N VAL A 218 26.39 22.20 -13.12
CA VAL A 218 25.50 21.48 -14.05
C VAL A 218 24.83 20.32 -13.33
N PHE A 219 25.60 19.52 -12.57
CA PHE A 219 25.05 18.41 -11.80
C PHE A 219 24.03 18.89 -10.74
N PHE A 220 24.36 19.98 -10.03
CA PHE A 220 23.44 20.64 -9.09
C PHE A 220 22.14 21.08 -9.74
N SER A 221 22.23 21.81 -10.86
CA SER A 221 21.06 22.32 -11.57
C SER A 221 20.20 21.17 -12.10
N LEU A 222 20.82 20.12 -12.63
CA LEU A 222 20.12 18.94 -13.14
C LEU A 222 19.39 18.19 -12.03
N ALA A 223 20.05 17.92 -10.90
CA ALA A 223 19.45 17.21 -9.77
C ALA A 223 18.23 17.94 -9.22
N LEU A 224 18.33 19.26 -9.02
CA LEU A 224 17.20 20.07 -8.55
C LEU A 224 16.09 20.21 -9.59
N PHE A 225 16.45 20.39 -10.87
CA PHE A 225 15.47 20.48 -11.95
C PHE A 225 14.63 19.21 -12.02
N ILE A 226 15.27 18.03 -11.98
CA ILE A 226 14.57 16.75 -12.00
C ILE A 226 13.66 16.61 -10.76
N ALA A 227 14.14 17.00 -9.57
CA ALA A 227 13.34 16.95 -8.34
C ALA A 227 12.08 17.85 -8.39
N ILE A 228 12.19 19.05 -8.94
CA ILE A 228 11.08 20.02 -9.04
C ILE A 228 10.15 19.70 -10.23
N SER A 229 10.66 19.01 -11.26
CA SER A 229 9.90 18.69 -12.47
C SER A 229 8.59 17.94 -12.18
N THR A 230 8.54 17.14 -11.11
CA THR A 230 7.35 16.39 -10.72
C THR A 230 6.14 17.30 -10.46
N ILE A 231 6.37 18.46 -9.83
CA ILE A 231 5.33 19.47 -9.57
C ILE A 231 4.94 20.17 -10.86
N ILE A 232 5.93 20.55 -11.68
CA ILE A 232 5.66 21.23 -12.96
C ILE A 232 4.75 20.36 -13.82
N PHE A 233 5.08 19.08 -13.95
CA PHE A 233 4.26 18.11 -14.68
C PHE A 233 2.92 17.80 -13.98
N GLY A 234 2.86 17.86 -12.65
CA GLY A 234 1.59 17.75 -11.90
C GLY A 234 0.62 18.91 -12.17
N ILE A 235 1.14 20.13 -12.28
CA ILE A 235 0.34 21.31 -12.66
C ILE A 235 -0.16 21.15 -14.10
N VAL A 236 0.68 20.64 -15.01
CA VAL A 236 0.27 20.34 -16.39
C VAL A 236 -0.82 19.26 -16.41
N ASP A 237 -0.67 18.18 -15.63
CA ASP A 237 -1.69 17.13 -15.47
C ASP A 237 -3.01 17.69 -14.95
N SER A 238 -2.96 18.62 -13.99
CA SER A 238 -4.15 19.31 -13.47
C SER A 238 -4.84 20.13 -14.57
N GLY A 239 -4.06 20.84 -15.39
CA GLY A 239 -4.58 21.57 -16.54
C GLY A 239 -5.25 20.65 -17.56
N ILE A 240 -4.65 19.49 -17.85
CA ILE A 240 -5.24 18.46 -18.72
C ILE A 240 -6.57 17.95 -18.15
N ALA A 241 -6.65 17.71 -16.83
CA ALA A 241 -7.89 17.26 -16.18
C ALA A 241 -9.02 18.29 -16.36
N VAL A 242 -8.72 19.57 -16.11
CA VAL A 242 -9.68 20.68 -16.29
C VAL A 242 -10.10 20.84 -17.76
N LEU A 243 -9.18 20.70 -18.71
CA LEU A 243 -9.51 20.75 -20.14
C LEU A 243 -10.47 19.62 -20.54
N ILE A 244 -10.21 18.40 -20.08
CA ILE A 244 -11.09 17.25 -20.35
C ILE A 244 -12.47 17.45 -19.72
N TYR A 245 -12.52 17.98 -18.50
CA TYR A 245 -13.78 18.29 -17.81
C TYR A 245 -14.61 19.33 -18.58
N ASN A 246 -13.99 20.46 -18.95
CA ASN A 246 -14.66 21.54 -19.68
C ASN A 246 -15.18 21.10 -21.06
N GLN A 247 -14.47 20.20 -21.74
CA GLN A 247 -14.92 19.63 -23.01
C GLN A 247 -16.20 18.79 -22.86
N LYS A 248 -16.34 18.06 -21.73
CA LYS A 248 -17.52 17.26 -21.42
C LYS A 248 -18.67 18.12 -20.89
N ASN A 249 -18.36 19.16 -20.11
CA ASN A 249 -19.33 20.02 -19.43
C ASN A 249 -19.31 21.47 -19.98
N LYS A 250 -19.73 21.63 -21.24
CA LYS A 250 -19.70 22.92 -21.97
C LYS A 250 -20.54 24.05 -21.36
N ASN A 251 -21.47 23.73 -20.47
CA ASN A 251 -22.38 24.67 -19.82
C ASN A 251 -22.02 24.97 -18.35
N SER A 252 -20.84 24.53 -17.89
CA SER A 252 -20.42 24.73 -16.50
C SER A 252 -20.12 26.20 -16.20
N GLU A 253 -20.50 26.64 -15.00
CA GLU A 253 -20.13 27.94 -14.47
C GLU A 253 -18.60 28.08 -14.35
N LYS A 254 -18.14 29.31 -14.12
CA LYS A 254 -16.71 29.58 -13.94
C LYS A 254 -16.17 28.80 -12.74
N LEU A 255 -15.29 27.83 -13.01
CA LEU A 255 -14.67 26.97 -11.99
C LEU A 255 -13.91 27.80 -10.94
N ASN A 256 -14.14 27.48 -9.67
CA ASN A 256 -13.37 28.01 -8.55
C ASN A 256 -12.15 27.08 -8.25
N TYR A 257 -11.30 27.47 -7.29
CA TYR A 257 -10.11 26.68 -6.93
C TYR A 257 -10.45 25.30 -6.35
N LYS A 258 -11.52 25.19 -5.56
CA LYS A 258 -12.01 23.92 -5.01
C LYS A 258 -12.45 22.99 -6.14
N ASP A 259 -13.17 23.51 -7.14
CA ASP A 259 -13.60 22.73 -8.29
C ASP A 259 -12.40 22.20 -9.07
N ILE A 260 -11.37 23.04 -9.29
CA ILE A 260 -10.13 22.61 -9.94
C ILE A 260 -9.43 21.50 -9.14
N TYR A 261 -9.36 21.62 -7.81
CA TYR A 261 -8.82 20.58 -6.94
C TYR A 261 -9.61 19.27 -7.07
N MET A 262 -10.95 19.33 -7.02
CA MET A 262 -11.80 18.15 -7.13
C MET A 262 -11.65 17.47 -8.49
N ILE A 263 -11.66 18.26 -9.59
CA ILE A 263 -11.46 17.76 -10.94
C ILE A 263 -10.06 17.13 -11.11
N ALA A 264 -9.01 17.78 -10.58
CA ALA A 264 -7.65 17.28 -10.70
C ALA A 264 -7.46 15.96 -9.94
N LYS A 265 -8.01 15.84 -8.72
CA LYS A 265 -7.84 14.67 -7.85
C LYS A 265 -8.81 13.53 -8.17
N TYR A 266 -10.07 13.83 -8.49
CA TYR A 266 -11.16 12.84 -8.64
C TYR A 266 -11.75 12.74 -10.04
N GLY A 267 -11.42 13.68 -10.93
CA GLY A 267 -11.91 13.72 -12.30
C GLY A 267 -13.26 14.42 -12.51
N ASP A 268 -13.96 14.77 -11.44
CA ASP A 268 -15.26 15.46 -11.44
C ASP A 268 -15.45 16.24 -10.12
N ILE A 269 -16.50 17.05 -10.04
CA ILE A 269 -16.82 17.88 -8.87
C ILE A 269 -17.74 17.12 -7.90
N ASP A 270 -18.72 16.37 -8.43
CA ASP A 270 -19.80 15.79 -7.65
C ASP A 270 -19.61 14.30 -7.35
N LYS A 271 -18.77 13.62 -8.13
CA LYS A 271 -18.51 12.18 -8.00
C LYS A 271 -17.05 11.83 -8.24
N ILE A 272 -16.65 10.62 -7.83
CA ILE A 272 -15.34 10.09 -8.15
C ILE A 272 -15.42 9.30 -9.45
N ILE A 273 -14.67 9.72 -10.47
CA ILE A 273 -14.57 8.97 -11.73
C ILE A 273 -13.27 8.16 -11.72
N GLN A 274 -13.40 6.87 -11.47
CA GLN A 274 -12.26 5.95 -11.47
C GLN A 274 -11.45 6.07 -12.77
N GLY A 275 -10.13 6.22 -12.62
CA GLY A 275 -9.16 6.41 -13.69
C GLY A 275 -9.07 7.82 -14.26
N SER A 276 -9.84 8.78 -13.77
CA SER A 276 -9.83 10.17 -14.27
C SER A 276 -8.99 11.12 -13.42
N GLY A 277 -8.74 10.81 -12.13
CA GLY A 277 -7.85 11.60 -11.27
C GLY A 277 -6.44 11.70 -11.87
N ARG A 278 -5.87 12.92 -11.93
CA ARG A 278 -4.58 13.19 -12.57
C ARG A 278 -3.50 13.72 -11.63
N TYR A 279 -3.85 14.57 -10.66
CA TYR A 279 -2.88 15.13 -9.73
C TYR A 279 -3.57 15.64 -8.46
N ASP A 280 -2.90 15.49 -7.32
CA ASP A 280 -3.40 16.02 -6.05
C ASP A 280 -2.87 17.44 -5.83
N LEU A 281 -3.77 18.43 -5.85
CA LEU A 281 -3.43 19.84 -5.63
C LEU A 281 -3.41 20.23 -4.14
N GLY A 282 -3.57 19.27 -3.23
CA GLY A 282 -3.49 19.48 -1.79
C GLY A 282 -2.13 20.05 -1.38
N THR A 283 -2.13 21.17 -0.66
CA THR A 283 -0.89 21.87 -0.29
C THR A 283 0.04 21.01 0.56
N SER A 284 -0.50 20.23 1.49
CA SER A 284 0.25 19.31 2.32
C SER A 284 0.89 18.17 1.51
N HIS A 285 0.18 17.66 0.49
CA HIS A 285 0.69 16.62 -0.40
C HIS A 285 1.82 17.15 -1.30
N ILE A 286 1.61 18.32 -1.92
CA ILE A 286 2.64 18.98 -2.73
C ILE A 286 3.90 19.24 -1.90
N LEU A 287 3.75 19.77 -0.68
CA LEU A 287 4.89 20.03 0.21
C LEU A 287 5.62 18.74 0.58
N TYR A 288 4.88 17.68 0.91
CA TYR A 288 5.47 16.38 1.23
C TYR A 288 6.25 15.80 0.03
N SER A 289 5.63 15.78 -1.16
CA SER A 289 6.25 15.29 -2.39
C SER A 289 7.50 16.10 -2.76
N LEU A 290 7.42 17.43 -2.68
CA LEU A 290 8.55 18.32 -2.95
C LEU A 290 9.71 18.06 -1.99
N PHE A 291 9.42 17.96 -0.69
CA PHE A 291 10.44 17.81 0.33
C PHE A 291 11.09 16.42 0.24
N CYS A 292 10.32 15.37 -0.08
CA CYS A 292 10.85 14.04 -0.43
C CYS A 292 11.84 14.13 -1.60
N ASN A 293 11.44 14.79 -2.69
CA ASN A 293 12.27 14.86 -3.88
C ASN A 293 13.53 15.69 -3.68
N ILE A 294 13.41 16.86 -3.05
CA ILE A 294 14.55 17.72 -2.72
C ILE A 294 15.50 17.00 -1.76
N THR A 295 15.01 16.31 -0.73
CA THR A 295 15.87 15.58 0.21
C THR A 295 16.64 14.47 -0.52
N GLY A 296 16.00 13.77 -1.46
CA GLY A 296 16.66 12.79 -2.33
C GLY A 296 17.76 13.41 -3.20
N ALA A 297 17.46 14.55 -3.83
CA ALA A 297 18.42 15.29 -4.64
C ALA A 297 19.61 15.81 -3.81
N LEU A 298 19.37 16.34 -2.61
CA LEU A 298 20.43 16.79 -1.70
C LEU A 298 21.33 15.62 -1.26
N CYS A 299 20.77 14.44 -1.04
CA CYS A 299 21.55 13.23 -0.74
C CYS A 299 22.48 12.87 -1.92
N VAL A 300 21.97 12.91 -3.15
CA VAL A 300 22.75 12.67 -4.37
C VAL A 300 23.86 13.72 -4.55
N LEU A 301 23.58 14.98 -4.23
CA LEU A 301 24.56 16.07 -4.29
C LEU A 301 25.67 15.93 -3.26
N ALA A 302 25.32 15.52 -2.04
CA ALA A 302 26.31 15.21 -1.01
C ALA A 302 27.21 14.04 -1.44
N LEU A 303 26.63 13.00 -2.05
CA LEU A 303 27.39 11.87 -2.55
C LEU A 303 28.32 12.27 -3.69
N TYR A 304 27.82 12.98 -4.69
CA TYR A 304 28.64 13.53 -5.77
C TYR A 304 29.83 14.33 -5.22
N SER A 305 29.57 15.21 -4.25
CA SER A 305 30.62 16.03 -3.61
C SER A 305 31.64 15.17 -2.87
N PHE A 306 31.20 14.11 -2.19
CA PHE A 306 32.08 13.15 -1.54
C PHE A 306 32.94 12.37 -2.54
N LEU A 307 32.35 11.86 -3.63
CA LEU A 307 33.09 11.13 -4.67
C LEU A 307 34.21 11.99 -5.29
N LYS A 308 33.98 13.29 -5.45
CA LYS A 308 35.01 14.24 -5.92
C LYS A 308 36.17 14.47 -4.96
N THR A 309 36.05 14.04 -3.70
CA THR A 309 37.16 14.08 -2.74
C THR A 309 38.05 12.84 -2.77
N LEU A 310 37.65 11.79 -3.50
CA LEU A 310 38.44 10.57 -3.66
C LEU A 310 39.41 10.74 -4.84
N ASN A 311 40.71 10.63 -4.56
CA ASN A 311 41.76 10.81 -5.58
C ASN A 311 41.72 9.68 -6.61
N ASP A 312 41.84 10.01 -7.89
CA ASP A 312 41.85 9.05 -9.00
C ASP A 312 40.61 8.11 -9.06
N PHE A 313 39.49 8.51 -8.45
CA PHE A 313 38.28 7.69 -8.37
C PHE A 313 37.73 7.28 -9.75
N ASP A 314 37.66 8.22 -10.70
CA ASP A 314 37.15 7.93 -12.04
C ASP A 314 38.05 6.92 -12.78
N SER A 315 39.37 7.02 -12.60
CA SER A 315 40.34 6.06 -13.15
C SER A 315 40.22 4.67 -12.50
N PHE A 316 39.99 4.62 -11.18
CA PHE A 316 39.73 3.38 -10.46
C PHE A 316 38.48 2.66 -10.97
N VAL A 317 37.38 3.40 -11.16
CA VAL A 317 36.12 2.85 -11.67
C VAL A 317 36.26 2.34 -13.11
N ARG A 318 37.05 3.02 -13.96
CA ARG A 318 37.30 2.59 -15.35
C ARG A 318 38.22 1.39 -15.48
N SER A 319 39.25 1.31 -14.63
CA SER A 319 40.27 0.25 -14.70
C SER A 319 39.78 -1.10 -14.20
N SER A 320 38.70 -1.09 -13.43
CA SER A 320 38.13 -2.28 -12.81
C SER A 320 36.95 -2.76 -13.66
N HIS A 321 36.92 -4.03 -14.05
CA HIS A 321 35.91 -4.63 -14.94
C HIS A 321 34.47 -4.69 -14.35
N PHE A 322 33.93 -3.58 -13.84
CA PHE A 322 32.63 -3.51 -13.17
C PHE A 322 31.44 -3.36 -14.12
N ALA A 323 31.65 -3.41 -15.45
CA ALA A 323 30.61 -3.08 -16.44
C ALA A 323 29.36 -3.95 -16.27
N THR A 324 29.55 -5.25 -16.06
CA THR A 324 28.48 -6.21 -15.80
C THR A 324 27.71 -5.86 -14.52
N VAL A 325 28.42 -5.55 -13.44
CA VAL A 325 27.84 -5.16 -12.15
C VAL A 325 26.98 -3.90 -12.30
N ALA A 326 27.48 -2.88 -12.99
CA ALA A 326 26.75 -1.64 -13.20
C ALA A 326 25.49 -1.84 -14.07
N ASN A 327 25.58 -2.67 -15.12
CA ASN A 327 24.44 -2.97 -15.99
C ASN A 327 23.33 -3.69 -15.22
N ILE A 328 23.70 -4.65 -14.36
CA ILE A 328 22.74 -5.36 -13.50
C ILE A 328 22.15 -4.42 -12.46
N ALA A 329 22.95 -3.53 -11.87
CA ALA A 329 22.45 -2.52 -10.94
C ALA A 329 21.44 -1.57 -11.61
N LEU A 330 21.69 -1.12 -12.84
CA LEU A 330 20.74 -0.31 -13.57
C LEU A 330 19.43 -1.07 -13.85
N LEU A 331 19.52 -2.30 -14.34
CA LEU A 331 18.36 -3.17 -14.58
C LEU A 331 17.53 -3.35 -13.30
N PHE A 332 18.22 -3.59 -12.19
CA PHE A 332 17.62 -3.72 -10.88
C PHE A 332 16.84 -2.46 -10.47
N VAL A 333 17.45 -1.27 -10.61
CA VAL A 333 16.81 0.00 -10.28
C VAL A 333 15.57 0.24 -11.16
N LEU A 334 15.63 -0.08 -12.44
CA LEU A 334 14.47 0.04 -13.34
C LEU A 334 13.31 -0.84 -12.88
N ILE A 335 13.58 -2.13 -12.60
CA ILE A 335 12.58 -3.06 -12.09
C ILE A 335 12.00 -2.57 -10.77
N LEU A 336 12.86 -2.10 -9.86
CA LEU A 336 12.48 -1.58 -8.54
C LEU A 336 11.46 -0.44 -8.65
N VAL A 337 11.74 0.54 -9.52
CA VAL A 337 10.88 1.71 -9.70
C VAL A 337 9.57 1.36 -10.39
N PHE A 338 9.60 0.46 -11.38
CA PHE A 338 8.38 -0.01 -12.03
C PHE A 338 7.50 -0.83 -11.09
N VAL A 339 8.07 -1.75 -10.33
CA VAL A 339 7.31 -2.51 -9.33
C VAL A 339 6.72 -1.56 -8.27
N ASN A 340 7.48 -0.58 -7.79
CA ASN A 340 6.96 0.42 -6.86
C ASN A 340 5.76 1.17 -7.45
N SER A 341 5.89 1.67 -8.68
CA SER A 341 4.82 2.39 -9.37
C SER A 341 3.58 1.53 -9.57
N PHE A 342 3.76 0.28 -10.00
CA PHE A 342 2.67 -0.69 -10.18
C PHE A 342 1.85 -0.85 -8.90
N LEU A 343 2.55 -1.07 -7.80
CA LEU A 343 1.91 -1.30 -6.52
C LEU A 343 1.20 -0.04 -6.00
N LEU A 344 1.72 1.16 -6.30
CA LEU A 344 1.11 2.45 -5.93
C LEU A 344 -0.26 2.68 -6.59
N PHE A 345 -0.40 2.46 -7.91
CA PHE A 345 -1.66 2.75 -8.60
C PHE A 345 -2.66 1.60 -8.59
N THR A 346 -2.23 0.37 -8.26
CA THR A 346 -3.12 -0.81 -8.14
C THR A 346 -3.71 -1.00 -6.74
N ARG A 347 -3.64 0.05 -5.91
CA ARG A 347 -4.38 0.16 -4.65
C ARG A 347 -5.89 0.15 -4.91
N GLU A 348 -6.66 -0.10 -3.86
CA GLU A 348 -8.12 -0.05 -3.93
C GLU A 348 -8.59 1.33 -4.39
N PRO A 349 -9.51 1.40 -5.36
CA PRO A 349 -10.01 2.67 -5.86
C PRO A 349 -10.71 3.43 -4.73
N MET A 350 -10.65 4.76 -4.81
CA MET A 350 -11.31 5.59 -3.83
C MET A 350 -12.82 5.67 -4.11
N GLU A 351 -13.63 5.39 -3.10
CA GLU A 351 -15.10 5.41 -3.19
C GLU A 351 -15.72 6.69 -2.59
N GLU A 352 -15.04 7.30 -1.62
CA GLU A 352 -15.48 8.51 -0.92
C GLU A 352 -14.46 9.64 -1.02
N PHE A 353 -14.93 10.90 -1.01
CA PHE A 353 -14.03 12.04 -1.06
C PHE A 353 -13.22 12.17 0.23
N HIS A 354 -11.90 12.07 0.10
CA HIS A 354 -10.97 12.23 1.20
C HIS A 354 -9.86 13.22 0.87
N ASP A 355 -9.89 14.38 1.54
CA ASP A 355 -8.93 15.45 1.28
C ASP A 355 -7.48 15.05 1.53
N ILE A 356 -7.24 14.24 2.57
CA ILE A 356 -5.89 13.90 3.03
C ILE A 356 -5.37 12.62 2.36
N VAL A 357 -6.25 11.70 1.96
CA VAL A 357 -5.84 10.41 1.39
C VAL A 357 -5.49 10.60 -0.10
N GLU A 358 -4.37 10.02 -0.51
CA GLU A 358 -3.93 10.06 -1.90
C GLU A 358 -4.79 9.14 -2.77
N ASN A 359 -5.35 9.68 -3.86
CA ASN A 359 -6.14 8.89 -4.81
C ASN A 359 -5.20 8.05 -5.71
N PRO A 360 -5.30 6.72 -5.75
CA PRO A 360 -4.45 5.86 -6.60
C PRO A 360 -4.45 6.24 -8.09
N ASP A 361 -5.52 6.88 -8.58
CA ASP A 361 -5.60 7.33 -9.97
C ASP A 361 -4.58 8.43 -10.32
N THR A 362 -4.19 9.25 -9.34
CA THR A 362 -3.15 10.29 -9.52
C THR A 362 -1.76 9.67 -9.63
N LEU A 363 -1.60 8.40 -9.23
CA LEU A 363 -0.35 7.64 -9.24
C LEU A 363 -0.17 6.75 -10.47
N ARG A 364 -1.12 6.77 -11.42
CA ARG A 364 -1.02 5.98 -12.65
C ARG A 364 0.15 6.43 -13.52
N MET A 365 0.82 5.48 -14.19
CA MET A 365 1.95 5.77 -15.08
C MET A 365 1.59 6.68 -16.27
N SER A 366 0.31 6.80 -16.62
CA SER A 366 -0.15 7.73 -17.67
C SER A 366 -0.18 9.21 -17.22
N ARG A 367 0.18 9.50 -15.96
CA ARG A 367 0.33 10.85 -15.44
C ARG A 367 1.76 11.33 -15.63
N LEU A 368 1.91 12.56 -16.12
CA LEU A 368 3.21 13.18 -16.37
C LEU A 368 3.99 13.37 -15.06
N SER A 369 3.30 13.74 -13.97
CA SER A 369 3.91 13.85 -12.64
C SER A 369 4.55 12.54 -12.17
N VAL A 370 3.90 11.40 -12.43
CA VAL A 370 4.39 10.06 -12.08
C VAL A 370 5.57 9.65 -12.94
N ILE A 371 5.53 9.93 -14.26
CA ILE A 371 6.65 9.68 -15.17
C ILE A 371 7.88 10.47 -14.72
N ALA A 372 7.71 11.76 -14.42
CA ALA A 372 8.78 12.62 -13.92
C ALA A 372 9.34 12.11 -12.57
N ASN A 373 8.46 11.68 -11.66
CA ASN A 373 8.87 11.13 -10.38
C ASN A 373 9.66 9.81 -10.54
N ASN A 374 9.26 8.96 -11.47
CA ASN A 374 9.98 7.72 -11.77
C ASN A 374 11.36 8.01 -12.34
N ILE A 375 11.49 8.97 -13.25
CA ILE A 375 12.81 9.41 -13.77
C ILE A 375 13.67 9.93 -12.62
N HIS A 376 13.11 10.76 -11.74
CA HIS A 376 13.81 11.28 -10.56
C HIS A 376 14.33 10.16 -9.67
N ILE A 377 13.48 9.17 -9.33
CA ILE A 377 13.88 8.04 -8.49
C ILE A 377 14.93 7.17 -9.20
N ILE A 378 14.76 6.86 -10.50
CA ILE A 378 15.73 6.05 -11.27
C ILE A 378 17.11 6.72 -11.23
N VAL A 379 17.19 8.01 -11.57
CA VAL A 379 18.46 8.75 -11.61
C VAL A 379 19.11 8.79 -10.23
N ASN A 380 18.34 9.12 -9.19
CA ASN A 380 18.86 9.25 -7.83
C ASN A 380 19.32 7.91 -7.25
N VAL A 381 18.50 6.87 -7.37
CA VAL A 381 18.81 5.55 -6.82
C VAL A 381 19.95 4.91 -7.59
N PHE A 382 19.99 5.03 -8.92
CA PHE A 382 21.11 4.52 -9.73
C PHE A 382 22.43 5.21 -9.37
N PHE A 383 22.47 6.55 -9.41
CA PHE A 383 23.70 7.28 -9.08
C PHE A 383 24.13 7.02 -7.62
N SER A 384 23.18 6.98 -6.68
CA SER A 384 23.48 6.73 -5.27
C SER A 384 24.01 5.32 -5.03
N SER A 385 23.34 4.31 -5.57
CA SER A 385 23.76 2.91 -5.41
C SER A 385 25.15 2.66 -5.99
N MET A 386 25.41 3.16 -7.21
CA MET A 386 26.73 3.03 -7.84
C MET A 386 27.81 3.82 -7.11
N GLY A 387 27.52 5.06 -6.73
CA GLY A 387 28.47 5.91 -6.00
C GLY A 387 28.84 5.31 -4.65
N ILE A 388 27.85 4.82 -3.90
CA ILE A 388 28.09 4.11 -2.63
C ILE A 388 28.91 2.84 -2.91
N LEU A 389 28.47 1.96 -3.80
CA LEU A 389 29.16 0.71 -4.09
C LEU A 389 30.63 0.93 -4.45
N PHE A 390 30.91 1.82 -5.39
CA PHE A 390 32.28 2.09 -5.83
C PHE A 390 33.12 2.82 -4.78
N ALA A 391 32.55 3.75 -4.01
CA ALA A 391 33.27 4.35 -2.88
C ALA A 391 33.66 3.28 -1.84
N PHE A 392 32.75 2.34 -1.56
CA PHE A 392 33.02 1.21 -0.67
C PHE A 392 34.18 0.36 -1.19
N ILE A 393 34.11 -0.11 -2.44
CA ILE A 393 35.17 -0.93 -3.04
C ILE A 393 36.49 -0.15 -3.10
N TYR A 394 36.48 1.14 -3.46
CA TYR A 394 37.65 2.00 -3.47
C TYR A 394 38.32 2.11 -2.10
N GLY A 395 37.54 2.30 -1.03
CA GLY A 395 38.12 2.40 0.32
C GLY A 395 38.71 1.07 0.80
N PHE A 396 38.07 -0.06 0.47
CA PHE A 396 38.57 -1.38 0.87
C PHE A 396 39.74 -1.88 0.00
N SER A 397 39.81 -1.50 -1.28
CA SER A 397 40.95 -1.85 -2.14
C SER A 397 42.26 -1.21 -1.65
N GLY A 398 42.16 -0.07 -0.97
CA GLY A 398 43.27 0.62 -0.30
C GLY A 398 43.46 0.29 1.19
N TYR A 399 42.88 -0.77 1.75
CA TYR A 399 42.85 -1.02 3.21
C TYR A 399 44.21 -0.91 3.93
N ASN A 400 45.31 -1.23 3.25
CA ASN A 400 46.67 -1.12 3.82
C ASN A 400 47.15 0.33 4.00
N ALA A 401 46.50 1.31 3.36
CA ALA A 401 46.76 2.73 3.46
C ALA A 401 45.43 3.49 3.66
N LYS A 402 45.05 3.71 4.92
CA LYS A 402 43.85 4.47 5.28
C LYS A 402 43.83 5.83 4.58
N ILE A 403 42.62 6.31 4.26
CA ILE A 403 42.40 7.57 3.54
C ILE A 403 41.97 8.67 4.52
N SER A 404 42.20 9.94 4.18
CA SER A 404 41.64 11.06 4.94
C SER A 404 40.14 11.20 4.67
N MET A 405 39.36 11.39 5.73
CA MET A 405 37.91 11.43 5.61
C MET A 405 37.41 12.84 5.31
N SER A 406 36.78 13.00 4.16
CA SER A 406 36.10 14.25 3.79
C SER A 406 34.87 14.49 4.68
N PRO A 407 34.61 15.73 5.13
CA PRO A 407 33.38 16.08 5.85
C PRO A 407 32.12 15.84 5.00
N MET A 408 32.26 15.78 3.67
CA MET A 408 31.15 15.45 2.76
C MET A 408 30.55 14.08 3.04
N PHE A 409 31.33 13.11 3.53
CA PHE A 409 30.78 11.80 3.92
C PHE A 409 29.78 11.92 5.07
N GLY A 410 30.01 12.81 6.03
CA GLY A 410 29.04 13.12 7.08
C GLY A 410 27.73 13.66 6.52
N LEU A 411 27.79 14.53 5.50
CA LEU A 411 26.61 15.03 4.79
C LEU A 411 25.89 13.94 3.99
N VAL A 412 26.63 12.99 3.40
CA VAL A 412 26.02 11.81 2.76
C VAL A 412 25.19 11.02 3.76
N LEU A 413 25.74 10.76 4.95
CA LEU A 413 25.01 10.04 6.00
C LEU A 413 23.77 10.80 6.47
N ILE A 414 23.90 12.11 6.73
CA ILE A 414 22.76 12.96 7.11
C ILE A 414 21.69 12.93 6.02
N GLY A 415 22.07 13.05 4.75
CA GLY A 415 21.16 12.99 3.60
C GLY A 415 20.44 11.66 3.50
N LEU A 416 21.16 10.53 3.59
CA LEU A 416 20.59 9.18 3.54
C LEU A 416 19.59 8.95 4.67
N TYR A 417 19.95 9.26 5.92
CA TYR A 417 19.06 9.07 7.06
C TYR A 417 17.86 10.01 7.02
N SER A 418 18.05 11.27 6.61
CA SER A 418 16.95 12.23 6.47
C SER A 418 15.98 11.80 5.38
N TYR A 419 16.47 11.32 4.24
CA TYR A 419 15.64 10.82 3.15
C TYR A 419 14.83 9.59 3.60
N LEU A 420 15.49 8.60 4.20
CA LEU A 420 14.80 7.40 4.69
C LEU A 420 13.77 7.74 5.75
N TRP A 421 14.11 8.58 6.73
CA TRP A 421 13.17 9.00 7.77
C TRP A 421 11.98 9.77 7.18
N PHE A 422 12.25 10.77 6.34
CA PHE A 422 11.22 11.66 5.83
C PHE A 422 10.23 10.92 4.93
N SER A 423 10.73 10.07 4.02
CA SER A 423 9.92 9.30 3.08
C SER A 423 9.15 8.12 3.69
N SER A 424 9.54 7.67 4.89
CA SER A 424 9.05 6.40 5.45
C SER A 424 8.31 6.55 6.78
N THR A 425 8.81 7.39 7.69
CA THR A 425 8.35 7.40 9.09
C THR A 425 8.06 8.79 9.65
N SER A 426 8.20 9.84 8.85
CA SER A 426 7.79 11.19 9.26
C SER A 426 6.27 11.26 9.50
N PRO A 427 5.78 12.25 10.27
CA PRO A 427 4.34 12.46 10.43
C PRO A 427 3.59 12.57 9.09
N TYR A 428 4.18 13.24 8.11
CA TYR A 428 3.63 13.34 6.75
C TYR A 428 3.59 11.98 6.05
N ALA A 429 4.67 11.19 6.14
CA ALA A 429 4.69 9.84 5.57
C ALA A 429 3.62 8.94 6.18
N VAL A 430 3.36 9.05 7.49
CA VAL A 430 2.28 8.31 8.16
C VAL A 430 0.90 8.84 7.76
N GLU A 431 0.75 10.15 7.58
CA GLU A 431 -0.51 10.79 7.20
C GLU A 431 -0.95 10.45 5.77
N PHE A 432 -0.02 10.45 4.82
CA PHE A 432 -0.29 10.08 3.43
C PHE A 432 -0.19 8.58 3.14
N ASN A 433 0.00 7.75 4.19
CA ASN A 433 0.22 6.31 4.08
C ASN A 433 1.33 5.97 3.07
N ALA A 434 2.48 6.61 3.22
CA ALA A 434 3.66 6.38 2.40
C ALA A 434 4.15 4.93 2.58
N GLN A 435 4.11 4.16 1.50
CA GLN A 435 4.40 2.72 1.52
C GLN A 435 5.88 2.39 1.74
N CYS A 436 6.75 3.40 1.73
CA CYS A 436 8.16 3.24 2.09
C CYS A 436 8.40 3.01 3.59
N ALA A 437 7.36 3.05 4.46
CA ALA A 437 7.48 2.87 5.91
C ALA A 437 8.30 1.65 6.37
N GLY A 438 8.31 0.55 5.59
CA GLY A 438 9.14 -0.63 5.88
C GLY A 438 10.64 -0.46 5.60
N SER A 439 11.02 0.44 4.69
CA SER A 439 12.40 0.63 4.23
C SER A 439 13.28 1.26 5.32
N PHE A 440 12.82 2.31 6.01
CA PHE A 440 13.55 2.94 7.11
C PHE A 440 13.83 1.97 8.27
N LEU A 441 12.88 1.09 8.60
CA LEU A 441 13.02 0.16 9.71
C LEU A 441 14.13 -0.87 9.51
N LEU A 442 14.32 -1.35 8.27
CA LEU A 442 15.40 -2.29 7.94
C LEU A 442 16.71 -1.60 7.60
N LEU A 443 16.64 -0.54 6.79
CA LEU A 443 17.83 0.02 6.16
C LEU A 443 18.64 0.85 7.14
N VAL A 444 18.04 1.50 8.15
CA VAL A 444 18.82 2.32 9.09
C VAL A 444 19.85 1.50 9.88
N PRO A 445 19.49 0.38 10.54
CA PRO A 445 20.49 -0.46 11.21
C PRO A 445 21.56 -1.02 10.27
N PHE A 446 21.15 -1.41 9.05
CA PHE A 446 22.06 -1.92 8.04
C PHE A 446 23.06 -0.86 7.57
N ILE A 447 22.58 0.33 7.18
CA ILE A 447 23.41 1.47 6.76
C ILE A 447 24.32 1.89 7.91
N ALA A 448 23.83 1.98 9.14
CA ALA A 448 24.65 2.31 10.29
C ALA A 448 25.78 1.31 10.50
N SER A 449 25.51 0.01 10.38
CA SER A 449 26.52 -1.04 10.52
C SER A 449 27.57 -0.97 9.41
N VAL A 450 27.14 -0.90 8.15
CA VAL A 450 28.00 -0.92 6.96
C VAL A 450 28.85 0.34 6.88
N THR A 451 28.27 1.52 7.13
CA THR A 451 29.00 2.79 7.12
C THR A 451 29.92 2.95 8.32
N SER A 452 29.57 2.39 9.49
CA SER A 452 30.49 2.36 10.65
C SER A 452 31.69 1.47 10.37
N LEU A 453 31.48 0.28 9.78
CA LEU A 453 32.57 -0.60 9.36
C LEU A 453 33.51 0.10 8.37
N TYR A 454 32.94 0.74 7.34
CA TYR A 454 33.70 1.52 6.36
C TYR A 454 34.48 2.67 7.00
N THR A 455 33.84 3.40 7.93
CA THR A 455 34.47 4.51 8.67
C THR A 455 35.66 4.04 9.51
N MET A 456 35.54 2.88 10.17
CA MET A 456 36.60 2.32 11.03
C MET A 456 37.76 1.71 10.23
N MET A 457 37.45 0.98 9.17
CA MET A 457 38.43 0.21 8.39
C MET A 457 39.19 1.09 7.39
N CYS A 458 38.51 2.01 6.71
CA CYS A 458 39.07 2.70 5.54
C CYS A 458 39.66 4.09 5.83
N PHE A 459 39.34 4.70 6.99
CA PHE A 459 39.75 6.08 7.28
C PHE A 459 40.58 6.25 8.56
N TYR A 460 41.42 7.28 8.56
CA TYR A 460 42.09 7.76 9.76
C TYR A 460 41.13 8.48 10.71
N THR A 461 41.41 8.36 12.00
CA THR A 461 40.71 9.12 13.04
C THR A 461 40.94 10.62 12.81
N SER A 462 39.85 11.36 12.70
CA SER A 462 39.81 12.80 12.43
C SER A 462 38.47 13.38 12.91
N THR A 463 38.30 14.70 12.84
CA THR A 463 37.02 15.34 13.18
C THR A 463 35.88 14.82 12.30
N SER A 464 36.10 14.67 10.99
CA SER A 464 35.12 14.11 10.06
C SER A 464 34.72 12.67 10.42
N HIS A 465 35.70 11.87 10.85
CA HIS A 465 35.46 10.51 11.33
C HIS A 465 34.57 10.48 12.57
N MET A 466 34.82 11.36 13.54
CA MET A 466 33.96 11.49 14.72
C MET A 466 32.55 11.96 14.36
N ILE A 467 32.41 12.91 13.42
CA ILE A 467 31.11 13.36 12.94
C ILE A 467 30.31 12.20 12.35
N SER A 468 30.92 11.35 11.52
CA SER A 468 30.21 10.21 10.93
C SER A 468 29.76 9.17 11.95
N ILE A 469 30.57 8.90 12.98
CA ILE A 469 30.16 8.05 14.10
C ILE A 469 28.97 8.68 14.84
N VAL A 470 29.04 9.97 15.17
CA VAL A 470 27.95 10.69 15.86
C VAL A 470 26.67 10.66 15.03
N VAL A 471 26.74 10.89 13.72
CA VAL A 471 25.58 10.84 12.82
C VAL A 471 24.95 9.44 12.83
N ASN A 472 25.75 8.38 12.74
CA ASN A 472 25.24 7.01 12.81
C ASN A 472 24.56 6.71 14.15
N VAL A 473 25.16 7.11 15.28
CA VAL A 473 24.56 6.94 16.61
C VAL A 473 23.24 7.69 16.72
N MET A 474 23.21 8.95 16.29
CA MET A 474 22.00 9.77 16.29
C MET A 474 20.90 9.16 15.41
N ALA A 475 21.25 8.65 14.23
CA ALA A 475 20.29 8.00 13.34
C ALA A 475 19.68 6.74 13.96
N VAL A 476 20.49 5.89 14.61
CA VAL A 476 20.00 4.71 15.33
C VAL A 476 19.13 5.11 16.51
N MET A 477 19.47 6.19 17.23
CA MET A 477 18.64 6.70 18.32
C MET A 477 17.28 7.21 17.81
N VAL A 478 17.25 7.97 16.72
CA VAL A 478 16.00 8.42 16.08
C VAL A 478 15.18 7.22 15.62
N TRP A 479 15.83 6.22 15.01
CA TRP A 479 15.19 4.98 14.60
C TRP A 479 14.58 4.22 15.79
N LEU A 480 15.30 4.09 16.91
CA LEU A 480 14.80 3.50 18.15
C LEU A 480 13.60 4.27 18.71
N VAL A 481 13.67 5.60 18.73
CA VAL A 481 12.55 6.45 19.18
C VAL A 481 11.32 6.22 18.29
N CYS A 482 11.46 6.24 16.96
CA CYS A 482 10.37 5.97 16.03
C CYS A 482 9.78 4.57 16.19
N LEU A 483 10.61 3.57 16.51
CA LEU A 483 10.17 2.18 16.73
C LEU A 483 9.43 2.01 18.06
N LEU A 484 9.88 2.70 19.12
CA LEU A 484 9.32 2.60 20.47
C LEU A 484 8.15 3.57 20.72
N TYR A 485 7.97 4.58 19.88
CA TYR A 485 6.92 5.58 20.03
C TYR A 485 5.54 4.95 19.86
N LYS A 486 4.78 4.89 20.97
CA LYS A 486 3.39 4.41 21.01
C LYS A 486 2.43 5.60 20.82
N GLY A 487 2.27 6.06 19.58
CA GLY A 487 1.24 7.05 19.20
C GLY A 487 -0.03 6.38 18.64
N ASP A 488 -1.10 7.17 18.48
CA ASP A 488 -2.43 6.72 18.01
C ASP A 488 -2.44 6.09 16.61
N ARG A 489 -1.42 6.37 15.78
CA ARG A 489 -1.19 5.70 14.49
C ARG A 489 0.03 4.79 14.61
N LYS A 490 -0.21 3.50 14.89
CA LYS A 490 0.84 2.50 15.05
C LYS A 490 1.64 2.33 13.75
N LEU A 491 2.95 2.61 13.79
CA LEU A 491 3.90 2.28 12.71
C LEU A 491 3.81 0.80 12.32
N ALA A 492 3.55 -0.07 13.31
CA ALA A 492 3.34 -1.51 13.13
C ALA A 492 2.12 -1.85 12.26
N GLY A 493 1.05 -1.05 12.28
CA GLY A 493 -0.12 -1.23 11.41
C GLY A 493 0.22 -0.92 9.96
N VAL A 494 0.92 0.19 9.70
CA VAL A 494 1.43 0.58 8.38
C VAL A 494 2.41 -0.45 7.81
N MET A 495 3.27 -1.04 8.65
CA MET A 495 4.14 -2.16 8.25
C MET A 495 3.37 -3.43 7.89
N ARG A 496 2.33 -3.77 8.68
CA ARG A 496 1.55 -5.00 8.48
C ARG A 496 0.76 -4.96 7.17
N ASN A 497 0.25 -3.78 6.81
CA ASN A 497 -0.46 -3.55 5.55
C ASN A 497 0.49 -3.50 4.33
N ASN A 498 1.78 -3.20 4.53
CA ASN A 498 2.79 -3.11 3.46
C ASN A 498 3.79 -4.28 3.40
N LYS A 499 3.49 -5.41 4.06
CA LYS A 499 4.35 -6.63 4.11
C LYS A 499 4.83 -7.14 2.75
N ILE A 500 4.04 -6.90 1.70
CA ILE A 500 4.33 -7.42 0.36
C ILE A 500 5.36 -6.55 -0.35
N TYR A 501 5.30 -5.23 -0.19
CA TYR A 501 6.37 -4.33 -0.61
C TYR A 501 7.68 -4.74 0.03
N PHE A 502 7.66 -4.97 1.34
CA PHE A 502 8.81 -5.47 2.09
C PHE A 502 9.35 -6.79 1.54
N SER A 503 8.48 -7.78 1.31
CA SER A 503 8.89 -9.10 0.78
C SER A 503 9.47 -9.00 -0.63
N VAL A 504 8.86 -8.19 -1.49
CA VAL A 504 9.31 -8.00 -2.87
C VAL A 504 10.65 -7.26 -2.87
N TYR A 505 10.81 -6.18 -2.10
CA TYR A 505 12.08 -5.47 -1.96
C TYR A 505 13.19 -6.35 -1.38
N ALA A 506 12.91 -7.13 -0.33
CA ALA A 506 13.88 -8.05 0.25
C ALA A 506 14.29 -9.14 -0.75
N THR A 507 13.33 -9.73 -1.48
CA THR A 507 13.62 -10.75 -2.49
C THR A 507 14.45 -10.20 -3.64
N LEU A 508 14.08 -9.01 -4.12
CA LEU A 508 14.82 -8.28 -5.15
C LEU A 508 16.26 -8.01 -4.68
N LEU A 509 16.46 -7.53 -3.46
CA LEU A 509 17.78 -7.23 -2.91
C LEU A 509 18.64 -8.49 -2.72
N VAL A 510 18.04 -9.60 -2.26
CA VAL A 510 18.71 -10.90 -2.19
C VAL A 510 19.10 -11.39 -3.59
N LEU A 511 18.20 -11.31 -4.57
CA LEU A 511 18.47 -11.70 -5.95
C LEU A 511 19.61 -10.87 -6.54
N PHE A 512 19.62 -9.55 -6.30
CA PHE A 512 20.72 -8.67 -6.68
C PHE A 512 22.05 -9.13 -6.05
N PHE A 513 22.06 -9.44 -4.76
CA PHE A 513 23.26 -9.91 -4.07
C PHE A 513 23.72 -11.28 -4.58
N VAL A 514 22.82 -12.22 -4.83
CA VAL A 514 23.15 -13.54 -5.39
C VAL A 514 23.76 -13.39 -6.79
N ILE A 515 23.15 -12.58 -7.65
CA ILE A 515 23.66 -12.32 -9.00
C ILE A 515 25.04 -11.65 -8.92
N LEU A 516 25.24 -10.73 -7.98
CA LEU A 516 26.52 -10.04 -7.77
C LEU A 516 27.64 -10.99 -7.32
N ASN A 517 27.33 -12.05 -6.56
CA ASN A 517 28.33 -13.05 -6.10
C ASN A 517 28.57 -14.17 -7.11
N CYS A 518 27.70 -14.34 -8.11
CA CYS A 518 27.85 -15.33 -9.18
C CYS A 518 28.67 -14.80 -10.38
N ILE A 519 29.08 -13.53 -10.34
CA ILE A 519 29.88 -12.81 -11.34
C ILE A 519 31.21 -12.44 -10.69
#